data_AF-A0A7X2MTS2-F1
#
_entry.id   AF-A0A7X2MTS2-F1
#
_cell.length_a   1.000
_cell.length_b   1.000
_cell.length_c   1.000
_cell.angle_alpha   90.00
_cell.angle_beta   90.00
_cell.angle_gamma   90.00
#
_symmetry.space_group_name_H-M   'P 1'
#
loop_
_entity.id
_entity.type
_entity.pdbx_description
1 polymer ?
#
loop_
_entity_poly.entity_id
_entity_poly.type
_entity_poly.pdbx_seq_one_letter_code
_entity_poly.pdbx_strand_id
1 'polypeptide(L)'
;FYREAKRTYDEDPEFAERARSYVVKLQGGDDYCRQMWKKLVDITMSQNQKIYDRMNVTLTRNDVMGESLYNDMLPGIVSDLKQKGLAVESEGATVVFLDEFQNKEGEPMGVIIQKKDGGYLY
;
A
#
# COMPACT_ATOMS: atom_id res chain seq x y z
N PHE A 1 14.32 -2.14 -16.19
CA PHE A 1 12.91 -1.81 -15.87
C PHE A 1 12.75 -0.78 -14.76
N TYR A 2 12.85 -1.10 -13.46
CA TYR A 2 12.53 -0.16 -12.38
C TYR A 2 13.29 1.18 -12.48
N ARG A 3 14.62 1.13 -12.67
CA ARG A 3 15.47 2.33 -12.83
C ARG A 3 15.10 3.18 -14.05
N GLU A 4 14.73 2.54 -15.15
CA GLU A 4 14.33 3.24 -16.39
C GLU A 4 12.97 3.91 -16.22
N ALA A 5 12.00 3.20 -15.64
CA ALA A 5 10.68 3.76 -15.33
C ALA A 5 10.78 4.98 -14.40
N LYS A 6 11.64 4.91 -13.38
CA LYS A 6 11.90 6.04 -12.49
C LYS A 6 12.55 7.22 -13.22
N ARG A 7 13.55 6.96 -14.06
CA ARG A 7 14.17 8.01 -14.87
C ARG A 7 13.15 8.72 -15.76
N THR A 8 12.33 7.97 -16.50
CA THR A 8 11.28 8.55 -17.35
C THR A 8 10.25 9.31 -16.53
N TYR A 9 9.87 8.83 -15.34
CA TYR A 9 8.99 9.57 -14.43
C TYR A 9 9.56 10.93 -14.00
N ASP A 10 10.89 11.02 -13.81
CA ASP A 10 11.53 12.27 -13.40
C ASP A 10 11.78 13.23 -14.58
N GLU A 11 11.98 12.70 -15.79
CA GLU A 11 12.32 13.47 -17.00
C GLU A 11 11.10 13.88 -17.83
N ASP A 12 9.98 13.15 -17.75
CA ASP A 12 8.78 13.38 -18.57
C ASP A 12 7.54 13.68 -17.69
N PRO A 13 7.11 14.96 -17.62
CA PRO A 13 5.93 15.37 -16.85
C PRO A 13 4.62 14.69 -17.29
N GLU A 14 4.44 14.41 -18.58
CA GLU A 14 3.23 13.73 -19.08
C GLU A 14 3.22 12.27 -18.66
N PHE A 15 4.40 11.61 -18.68
CA PHE A 15 4.55 10.28 -18.12
C PHE A 15 4.26 10.26 -16.62
N ALA A 16 4.77 11.24 -15.87
CA ALA A 16 4.55 11.33 -14.44
C ALA A 16 3.07 11.50 -14.08
N GLU A 17 2.35 12.37 -14.81
CA GLU A 17 0.92 12.57 -14.63
C GLU A 17 0.13 11.31 -14.97
N ARG A 18 0.46 10.68 -16.10
CA ARG A 18 -0.15 9.40 -16.47
C ARG A 18 0.11 8.31 -15.43
N ALA A 19 1.32 8.22 -14.87
CA ALA A 19 1.65 7.26 -13.82
C ALA A 19 0.84 7.50 -12.54
N ARG A 20 0.67 8.75 -12.09
CA ARG A 20 -0.23 9.09 -10.97
C ARG A 20 -1.66 8.67 -11.26
N SER A 21 -2.16 8.94 -12.47
CA SER A 21 -3.52 8.53 -12.86
C SER A 21 -3.71 7.00 -12.83
N TYR A 22 -2.69 6.22 -13.19
CA TYR A 22 -2.75 4.75 -13.15
C TYR A 22 -2.80 4.20 -11.72
N VAL A 23 -2.19 4.88 -10.75
CA VAL A 23 -2.32 4.51 -9.33
C VAL A 23 -3.78 4.63 -8.88
N VAL A 24 -4.44 5.74 -9.22
CA VAL A 24 -5.86 5.95 -8.89
C VAL A 24 -6.75 4.91 -9.57
N LYS A 25 -6.50 4.61 -10.84
CA LYS A 25 -7.26 3.57 -11.56
C LYS A 25 -7.09 2.19 -10.94
N LEU A 26 -5.86 1.82 -10.57
CA LEU A 26 -5.58 0.54 -9.92
C LEU A 26 -6.29 0.44 -8.55
N GLN A 27 -6.25 1.51 -7.76
CA GLN A 27 -6.96 1.59 -6.46
C GLN A 27 -8.49 1.58 -6.65
N GLY A 28 -8.99 2.23 -7.70
CA GLY A 28 -10.41 2.23 -8.08
C GLY A 28 -10.90 0.91 -8.68
N GLY A 29 -10.03 -0.08 -8.82
CA GLY A 29 -10.38 -1.42 -9.25
C GLY A 29 -10.49 -1.63 -10.75
N ASP A 30 -9.89 -0.77 -11.57
CA ASP A 30 -9.86 -0.90 -13.02
C ASP A 30 -9.25 -2.24 -13.46
N ASP A 31 -10.01 -3.01 -14.25
CA ASP A 31 -9.64 -4.37 -14.64
C ASP A 31 -8.38 -4.43 -15.50
N TYR A 32 -8.20 -3.47 -16.40
CA TYR A 32 -7.00 -3.40 -17.24
C TYR A 32 -5.75 -3.14 -16.38
N CYS A 33 -5.84 -2.18 -15.46
CA CYS A 33 -4.76 -1.88 -14.52
C CYS A 33 -4.44 -3.08 -13.63
N ARG A 34 -5.46 -3.78 -13.12
CA ARG A 34 -5.29 -5.01 -12.32
C ARG A 34 -4.61 -6.12 -13.10
N GLN A 35 -4.98 -6.33 -14.35
CA GLN A 35 -4.32 -7.33 -15.21
C GLN A 35 -2.85 -7.00 -15.45
N MET A 36 -2.53 -5.73 -15.73
CA MET A 36 -1.14 -5.31 -15.93
C MET A 36 -0.32 -5.43 -14.64
N TRP A 37 -0.89 -5.01 -13.51
CA TRP A 37 -0.28 -5.18 -12.19
C TRP A 37 0.02 -6.66 -11.89
N LYS A 38 -0.96 -7.56 -12.12
CA LYS A 38 -0.77 -9.00 -11.89
C LYS A 38 0.38 -9.57 -12.73
N LYS A 39 0.51 -9.15 -14.00
CA LYS A 39 1.65 -9.55 -14.85
C LYS A 39 3.00 -9.12 -14.26
N LEU A 40 3.09 -7.88 -13.75
CA LEU A 40 4.32 -7.38 -13.14
C LEU A 40 4.68 -8.17 -11.86
N VAL A 41 3.68 -8.47 -11.04
CA VAL A 41 3.85 -9.33 -9.84
C VAL A 41 4.31 -10.72 -10.24
N ASP A 42 3.65 -11.35 -11.22
CA ASP A 42 3.97 -12.71 -11.68
C ASP A 42 5.41 -12.82 -12.22
N ILE A 43 5.87 -11.83 -12.98
CA ILE A 43 7.26 -11.77 -13.48
C ILE A 43 8.25 -11.69 -12.31
N THR A 44 7.96 -10.84 -11.33
CA THR A 44 8.83 -10.64 -10.16
C THR A 44 8.90 -11.90 -9.31
N MET A 45 7.74 -12.50 -9.01
CA MET A 45 7.66 -13.73 -8.22
C MET A 45 8.31 -14.92 -8.93
N SER A 46 8.22 -15.01 -10.26
CA SER A 46 8.98 -16.01 -11.04
C SER A 46 10.49 -15.89 -10.86
N GLN A 47 11.04 -14.68 -10.81
CA GLN A 47 12.47 -14.51 -10.61
C GLN A 47 12.86 -14.79 -9.16
N ASN A 48 12.04 -14.38 -8.19
CA ASN A 48 12.25 -14.67 -6.78
C ASN A 48 12.25 -16.18 -6.52
N GLN A 49 11.34 -16.95 -7.15
CA GLN A 49 11.30 -18.41 -6.99
C GLN A 49 12.62 -19.07 -7.39
N LYS A 50 13.25 -18.65 -8.50
CA LYS A 50 14.57 -19.17 -8.91
C LYS A 50 15.65 -18.92 -7.85
N ILE A 51 15.55 -17.82 -7.11
CA ILE A 51 16.47 -17.50 -6.01
C ILE A 51 16.15 -18.40 -4.81
N TYR A 52 14.87 -18.56 -4.46
CA TYR A 52 14.43 -19.46 -3.38
C TYR A 52 14.89 -20.90 -3.62
N ASP A 53 14.75 -21.40 -4.85
CA ASP A 53 15.18 -22.74 -5.24
C ASP A 53 16.69 -22.90 -5.07
N ARG A 54 17.49 -21.90 -5.47
CA ARG A 54 18.95 -21.89 -5.29
C ARG A 54 19.38 -21.86 -3.84
N MET A 55 18.58 -21.23 -2.98
CA MET A 55 18.83 -21.16 -1.53
C MET A 55 18.27 -22.38 -0.79
N ASN A 56 17.63 -23.32 -1.49
CA ASN A 56 16.94 -24.47 -0.90
C ASN A 56 15.90 -24.04 0.16
N VAL A 57 15.16 -22.97 -0.13
CA VAL A 57 14.08 -22.44 0.71
C VAL A 57 12.75 -23.05 0.28
N THR A 58 11.87 -23.34 1.23
CA THR A 58 10.58 -24.02 0.98
C THR A 58 9.45 -23.09 0.55
N LEU A 59 9.70 -21.79 0.44
CA LEU A 59 8.70 -20.81 0.00
C LEU A 59 8.31 -21.04 -1.46
N THR A 60 7.00 -21.04 -1.70
CA THR A 60 6.39 -21.24 -3.00
C THR A 60 5.46 -20.08 -3.35
N ARG A 61 4.97 -20.08 -4.59
CA ARG A 61 3.92 -19.13 -5.04
C ARG A 61 2.63 -19.21 -4.24
N ASN A 62 2.32 -20.36 -3.62
CA ASN A 62 1.10 -20.52 -2.84
C ASN A 62 1.19 -19.82 -1.48
N ASP A 63 2.41 -19.50 -1.03
CA ASP A 63 2.67 -18.84 0.25
C ASP A 63 2.61 -17.30 0.11
N VAL A 64 2.33 -16.79 -1.09
CA VAL A 64 2.32 -15.35 -1.38
C VAL A 64 1.04 -14.72 -0.85
N MET A 65 1.14 -14.04 0.28
CA MET A 65 0.11 -13.17 0.84
C MET A 65 0.58 -11.73 0.84
N GLY A 66 0.47 -11.06 -0.31
CA GLY A 66 0.85 -9.65 -0.45
C GLY A 66 -0.14 -8.71 0.24
N GLU A 67 0.31 -7.50 0.56
CA GLU A 67 -0.51 -6.45 1.19
C GLU A 67 -1.82 -6.18 0.41
N SER A 68 -1.78 -6.31 -0.91
CA SER A 68 -2.96 -6.15 -1.78
C SER A 68 -4.13 -7.07 -1.44
N LEU A 69 -3.88 -8.21 -0.79
CA LEU A 69 -4.93 -9.13 -0.34
C LEU A 69 -5.88 -8.47 0.67
N TYR A 70 -5.37 -7.51 1.44
CA TYR A 70 -6.10 -6.88 2.54
C TYR A 70 -6.78 -5.57 2.14
N ASN A 71 -6.56 -5.07 0.91
CA ASN A 71 -7.06 -3.76 0.45
C ASN A 71 -8.58 -3.58 0.66
N ASP A 72 -9.37 -4.60 0.33
CA ASP A 72 -10.83 -4.53 0.45
C ASP A 72 -11.32 -4.55 1.91
N MET A 73 -10.45 -4.96 2.85
CA MET A 73 -10.76 -4.99 4.29
C MET A 73 -10.52 -3.63 4.96
N LEU A 74 -9.60 -2.81 4.43
CA LEU A 74 -9.17 -1.55 5.06
C LEU A 74 -10.32 -0.57 5.33
N PRO A 75 -11.26 -0.30 4.38
CA PRO A 75 -12.38 0.59 4.65
C PRO A 75 -13.28 0.10 5.80
N GLY A 76 -13.48 -1.23 5.89
CA GLY A 76 -14.27 -1.85 6.94
C GLY A 76 -13.63 -1.69 8.32
N ILE A 77 -12.31 -1.89 8.42
CA ILE A 77 -11.56 -1.72 9.67
C ILE A 77 -11.57 -0.26 10.13
N VAL A 78 -11.33 0.71 9.23
CA VAL A 78 -11.39 2.13 9.60
C VAL A 78 -12.78 2.51 10.08
N SER A 79 -13.84 2.03 9.42
CA SER A 79 -15.21 2.27 9.86
C SER A 79 -15.49 1.67 11.24
N ASP A 80 -15.06 0.43 11.50
CA ASP A 80 -15.22 -0.24 12.78
C ASP A 80 -14.50 0.51 13.91
N LEU A 81 -13.27 0.97 13.68
CA LEU A 81 -12.52 1.75 14.66
C LEU A 81 -13.17 3.11 14.96
N LYS A 82 -13.75 3.78 13.94
CA LYS A 82 -14.52 5.02 14.14
C LYS A 82 -15.80 4.74 14.94
N GLN A 83 -16.52 3.67 14.64
CA GLN A 83 -17.74 3.29 15.37
C GLN A 83 -17.46 2.95 16.84
N LYS A 84 -16.31 2.36 17.14
CA LYS A 84 -15.84 2.09 18.51
C LYS A 84 -15.35 3.34 19.26
N GLY A 85 -15.28 4.50 18.60
CA GLY A 85 -14.74 5.73 19.18
C GLY A 85 -13.23 5.71 19.39
N LEU A 86 -12.52 4.74 18.80
CA LEU A 86 -11.07 4.61 18.90
C LEU A 86 -10.34 5.47 17.87
N ALA A 87 -10.93 5.60 16.67
CA ALA A 87 -10.39 6.42 15.60
C ALA A 87 -11.11 7.77 15.51
N VAL A 88 -10.34 8.85 15.47
CA VAL A 88 -10.83 10.23 15.39
C VAL A 88 -10.15 10.99 14.24
N GLU A 89 -10.78 12.06 13.78
CA GLU A 89 -10.15 12.96 12.80
C GLU A 89 -9.18 13.91 13.53
N SER A 90 -7.95 14.00 13.04
CA SER A 90 -6.92 14.93 13.49
C SER A 90 -6.14 15.46 12.29
N GLU A 91 -6.10 16.79 12.13
CA GLU A 91 -5.42 17.46 11.01
C GLU A 91 -5.84 16.95 9.61
N GLY A 92 -7.08 16.50 9.48
CA GLY A 92 -7.65 15.94 8.25
C GLY A 92 -7.26 14.50 7.95
N ALA A 93 -6.56 13.82 8.86
CA ALA A 93 -6.30 12.38 8.80
C ALA A 93 -7.08 11.64 9.89
N THR A 94 -7.37 10.36 9.67
CA THR A 94 -7.92 9.50 10.71
C THR A 94 -6.79 8.90 11.55
N VAL A 95 -6.83 9.15 12.86
CA VAL A 95 -5.80 8.74 13.83
C VAL A 95 -6.40 7.95 14.99
N VAL A 96 -5.59 7.07 15.58
CA VAL A 96 -5.88 6.38 16.85
C VAL A 96 -4.83 6.83 17.86
N PHE A 97 -5.28 7.32 19.02
CA PHE A 97 -4.39 7.66 20.12
C PHE A 97 -4.23 6.44 21.02
N LEU A 98 -2.99 6.09 21.33
CA LEU A 98 -2.63 4.98 22.22
C LEU A 98 -1.91 5.54 23.44
N ASP A 99 -2.43 5.25 24.63
CA ASP A 99 -1.85 5.75 25.89
C ASP A 99 -0.45 5.19 26.15
N GLU A 100 -0.12 4.03 25.54
CA GLU A 100 1.17 3.36 25.64
C GLU A 100 2.28 4.07 24.85
N PHE A 101 1.94 4.98 23.92
CA PHE A 101 2.90 5.62 23.02
C PHE A 101 2.83 7.14 23.13
N GLN A 102 4.00 7.77 23.30
CA GLN A 102 4.14 9.22 23.36
C GLN A 102 4.96 9.74 22.18
N ASN A 103 4.61 10.92 21.67
CA ASN A 103 5.41 11.66 20.70
C ASN A 103 6.67 12.26 21.38
N LYS A 104 7.49 13.00 20.62
CA LYS A 104 8.75 13.58 21.13
C LYS A 104 8.50 14.65 22.20
N GLU A 105 7.30 15.21 22.21
CA GLU A 105 6.83 16.25 23.13
C GLU A 105 6.18 15.66 24.39
N GLY A 106 6.04 14.33 24.50
CA GLY A 106 5.45 13.65 25.65
C GLY A 106 3.92 13.55 25.62
N GLU A 107 3.29 13.93 24.50
CA GLU A 107 1.84 13.85 24.28
C GLU A 107 1.46 12.50 23.66
N PRO A 108 0.19 12.05 23.80
CA PRO A 108 -0.28 10.81 23.19
C PRO A 108 0.00 10.77 21.68
N MET A 109 0.63 9.68 21.21
CA MET A 109 0.96 9.52 19.80
C MET A 109 -0.29 9.19 18.99
N GLY A 110 -0.64 10.05 18.04
CA GLY A 110 -1.66 9.77 17.04
C GLY A 110 -1.13 8.85 15.93
N VAL A 111 -1.52 7.57 15.96
CA VAL A 111 -1.21 6.61 14.90
C VAL A 111 -2.14 6.82 13.72
N ILE A 112 -1.61 7.26 12.59
CA ILE A 112 -2.41 7.53 11.38
C ILE A 112 -2.83 6.21 10.73
N ILE A 113 -4.14 5.96 10.64
CA ILE A 113 -4.70 4.79 9.96
C ILE A 113 -5.29 5.11 8.58
N GLN A 114 -5.55 6.39 8.29
CA GLN A 114 -5.94 6.87 6.96
C GLN A 114 -5.48 8.31 6.77
N LYS A 115 -4.78 8.60 5.66
CA LYS A 115 -4.30 9.95 5.33
C LYS A 115 -5.44 10.87 4.86
N LYS A 116 -5.16 12.17 4.83
CA LYS A 116 -6.05 13.22 4.28
C LYS A 116 -6.47 13.04 2.82
N ASP A 117 -5.66 12.33 2.03
CA ASP A 117 -5.96 12.01 0.63
C ASP A 117 -6.78 10.72 0.48
N GLY A 118 -7.24 10.14 1.60
CA GLY A 118 -7.98 8.88 1.67
C GLY A 118 -7.10 7.64 1.57
N GLY A 119 -5.80 7.79 1.32
CA GLY A 119 -4.86 6.68 1.18
C GLY A 119 -4.54 6.00 2.52
N TYR A 120 -4.39 4.68 2.46
CA TYR A 120 -3.95 3.86 3.59
C TYR A 120 -2.43 3.77 3.68
N LEU A 121 -1.94 3.35 4.84
CA LEU A 121 -0.53 3.21 5.20
C LEU A 121 -0.25 1.78 5.68
N TYR A 122 1.02 1.48 6.01
CA TYR A 122 1.44 0.23 6.64
C TYR A 122 1.01 0.16 8.11
#